data_AF-A0A7K8XFX4-F1
#
_entry.id   AF-A0A7K8XFX4-F1
#
_cell.length_a   1.000
_cell.length_b   1.000
_cell.length_c   1.000
_cell.angle_alpha   90.00
_cell.angle_beta   90.00
_cell.angle_gamma   90.00
#
_symmetry.space_group_name_H-M   'P 1'
#
loop_
_entity.id
_entity.type
_entity.pdbx_description
1 polymer ?
#
loop_
_entity_poly.entity_id
_entity_poly.type
_entity_poly.pdbx_seq_one_letter_code
_entity_poly.pdbx_strand_id
1 'polypeptide(L)' 'RVVACTMEYTPICGTDGVTYSNKCQFCNAVARSRGTLSLSHRGHC' A
#
# COMPACT_ATOMS: atom_id res chain seq x y z
N ARG A 1 -0.50 14.16 2.77
CA ARG A 1 0.70 14.10 3.66
C ARG A 1 1.38 12.76 3.45
N VAL A 2 2.70 12.74 3.26
CA VAL A 2 3.47 11.50 3.08
C VAL A 2 4.21 11.24 4.40
N VAL A 3 4.13 10.02 4.91
CA VAL A 3 4.74 9.62 6.19
C VAL A 3 5.95 8.73 5.91
N ALA A 4 7.05 8.93 6.64
CA ALA A 4 8.19 8.02 6.56
C ALA A 4 7.80 6.63 7.09
N CYS A 5 8.20 5.58 6.39
CA CYS A 5 7.84 4.20 6.72
C CYS A 5 9.05 3.41 7.17
N THR A 6 8.82 2.41 8.02
CA THR A 6 9.82 1.37 8.30
C THR A 6 10.06 0.52 7.05
N MET A 7 11.18 -0.21 7.05
CA MET A 7 11.56 -1.15 6.00
C MET A 7 11.10 -2.60 6.30
N GLU A 8 10.16 -2.77 7.22
CA GLU A 8 9.56 -4.08 7.49
C GLU A 8 8.87 -4.60 6.22
N TYR A 9 9.04 -5.89 5.95
CA TYR A 9 8.50 -6.53 4.75
C TYR A 9 7.28 -7.40 5.10
N THR A 10 6.10 -6.82 4.94
CA THR A 10 4.80 -7.45 5.12
C THR A 10 3.91 -7.11 3.92
N PRO A 11 4.08 -7.80 2.78
CA PRO A 11 3.52 -7.39 1.51
C PRO A 11 1.99 -7.40 1.51
N ILE A 12 1.39 -6.47 0.77
CA ILE A 12 -0.06 -6.36 0.55
C ILE A 12 -0.35 -5.95 -0.90
N CYS A 13 -1.43 -6.50 -1.46
CA CYS A 13 -1.86 -6.22 -2.83
C CYS A 13 -2.94 -5.14 -2.85
N GLY A 14 -2.75 -4.09 -3.67
CA GLY A 14 -3.74 -3.06 -3.94
C GLY A 14 -4.73 -3.45 -5.04
N THR A 15 -5.87 -2.76 -5.11
CA THR A 15 -6.84 -2.91 -6.22
C THR A 15 -6.29 -2.44 -7.58
N ASP A 16 -5.14 -1.77 -7.57
CA ASP A 16 -4.35 -1.39 -8.74
C ASP A 16 -3.41 -2.50 -9.24
N GLY A 17 -3.38 -3.67 -8.58
CA GLY A 17 -2.48 -4.77 -8.91
C GLY A 17 -1.03 -4.55 -8.48
N VAL A 18 -0.76 -3.53 -7.65
CA VAL A 18 0.58 -3.25 -7.13
C VAL A 18 0.77 -3.92 -5.78
N THR A 19 1.91 -4.61 -5.63
CA THR A 19 2.35 -5.08 -4.30
C THR A 19 3.05 -3.94 -3.57
N TYR A 20 2.59 -3.64 -2.36
CA TYR A 20 3.19 -2.68 -1.45
C TYR A 20 3.95 -3.42 -0.35
N SER A 21 5.21 -3.05 -0.10
CA SER A 21 6.10 -3.77 0.82
C SER A 21 5.59 -3.83 2.26
N ASN A 22 4.79 -2.85 2.68
CA ASN A 22 4.10 -2.85 3.96
C ASN A 22 2.89 -1.91 3.99
N LYS A 23 2.16 -2.00 5.11
CA LYS A 23 0.96 -1.18 5.38
C LYS A 23 1.24 0.32 5.28
N CYS A 24 2.37 0.80 5.77
CA CYS A 24 2.68 2.24 5.74
C CYS A 24 2.85 2.74 4.30
N GLN A 25 3.58 2.01 3.46
CA GLN A 25 3.75 2.35 2.05
C GLN A 25 2.43 2.33 1.29
N PHE A 26 1.58 1.33 1.53
CA PHE A 26 0.23 1.28 0.97
C PHE A 26 -0.64 2.47 1.41
N CYS A 27 -0.67 2.82 2.70
CA CYS A 27 -1.44 3.97 3.18
C CYS A 27 -0.97 5.29 2.56
N ASN A 28 0.33 5.47 2.32
CA ASN A 28 0.84 6.61 1.58
C ASN A 28 0.35 6.65 0.13
N ALA A 29 0.27 5.50 -0.53
CA ALA A 29 -0.28 5.39 -1.88
C ALA A 29 -1.79 5.69 -1.89
N VAL A 30 -2.55 5.15 -0.92
CA VAL A 30 -3.98 5.45 -0.75
C VAL A 30 -4.21 6.95 -0.59
N ALA A 31 -3.43 7.62 0.27
CA ALA A 31 -3.52 9.06 0.47
C ALA A 31 -3.21 9.89 -0.80
N ARG A 32 -2.43 9.33 -1.75
CA ARG A 32 -2.12 9.95 -3.04
C ARG A 32 -3.13 9.60 -4.13
N SER A 33 -3.81 8.45 -4.01
CA SER A 33 -4.74 7.91 -5.02
C SER A 33 -6.05 8.69 -5.17
N ARG A 34 -6.37 9.59 -4.22
CA ARG A 34 -7.66 10.32 -4.18
C ARG A 34 -8.89 9.38 -4.17
N GLY A 35 -8.75 8.22 -3.53
CA GLY A 35 -9.86 7.26 -3.32
C GLY A 35 -9.98 6.18 -4.39
N THR A 36 -9.07 6.12 -5.37
CA THR A 36 -9.08 5.05 -6.39
C THR A 36 -8.36 3.78 -5.94
N LEU A 37 -7.53 3.85 -4.89
CA LEU A 37 -6.79 2.71 -4.37
C LEU A 37 -7.43 2.19 -3.08
N SER A 38 -7.79 0.91 -3.10
CA SER A 38 -8.23 0.14 -1.94
C SER A 38 -7.39 -1.13 -1.78
N LEU A 39 -7.53 -1.80 -0.64
CA LEU A 39 -6.84 -3.06 -0.38
C LEU A 39 -7.54 -4.17 -1.18
N SER A 40 -6.78 -4.95 -1.95
CA SER A 40 -7.27 -6.16 -2.60
C SER A 40 -7.17 -7.35 -1.63
N HIS A 41 -5.95 -7.76 -1.28
CA HIS A 41 -5.71 -8.80 -0.28
C HIS A 41 -4.32 -8.64 0.38
N ARG A 42 -4.08 -9.41 1.44
CA ARG A 42 -2.76 -9.49 2.09
C ARG A 42 -1.84 -10.40 1.27
N GLY A 43 -0.54 -10.17 1.34
CA GLY A 43 0.47 -10.86 0.53
C GLY A 43 0.78 -10.12 -0.77
N HIS A 44 1.58 -10.77 -1.61
CA HIS A 44 1.86 -10.32 -2.97
C HIS A 44 0.59 -10.34 -3.84
N CYS A 45 0.52 -9.42 -4.80
CA CYS A 45 -0.20 -9.69 -6.05
C CYS A 45 0.60 -10.74 -6.86
#